data_AF-A0A1V5WGT1-F1
#
_entry.id   AF-A0A1V5WGT1-F1
#
_cell.length_a   1.000
_cell.length_b   1.000
_cell.length_c   1.000
_cell.angle_alpha   90.00
_cell.angle_beta   90.00
_cell.angle_gamma   90.00
#
_symmetry.space_group_name_H-M   'P 1'
#
loop_
_entity.id
_entity.type
_entity.pdbx_description
1 polymer ?
#
loop_
_entity_poly.entity_id
_entity_poly.type
_entity_poly.pdbx_seq_one_letter_code
_entity_poly.pdbx_strand_id
1 'polypeptide(L)' 'MGQAVRVHTPVGEVCGVAVEVREDGALLVRTEAGELLSLHAGDVSLRK' A
#
# COMPACT_ATOMS: atom_id res chain seq x y z
N MET A 1 4.96 -8.46 -3.64
CA MET A 1 3.53 -8.78 -3.49
C MET A 1 3.34 -9.79 -2.39
N GLY A 2 2.22 -9.74 -1.67
CA GLY A 2 1.93 -10.57 -0.50
C GLY A 2 2.68 -10.18 0.77
N GLN A 3 3.39 -9.04 0.77
CA GLN A 3 4.19 -8.59 1.89
C GLN A 3 3.48 -7.50 2.68
N ALA A 4 3.70 -7.48 3.99
CA ALA A 4 3.28 -6.37 4.84
C ALA A 4 4.11 -5.13 4.50
N VAL A 5 3.41 -4.06 4.14
CA VAL A 5 3.99 -2.78 3.73
C VAL A 5 3.44 -1.65 4.59
N ARG A 6 4.28 -0.63 4.72
CA ARG A 6 3.92 0.67 5.26
C ARG A 6 4.15 1.71 4.18
N VAL A 7 3.12 2.47 3.85
CA VAL A 7 3.15 3.48 2.80
C VAL A 7 2.97 4.84 3.44
N HIS A 8 3.97 5.71 3.31
CA HIS A 8 3.89 7.08 3.80
C HIS A 8 3.33 7.96 2.69
N THR A 9 2.15 8.54 2.92
CA THR A 9 1.50 9.47 1.99
C THR A 9 1.46 10.88 2.61
N PRO A 10 1.27 11.95 1.82
CA PRO A 10 1.17 13.31 2.36
C PRO A 10 0.01 13.52 3.34
N VAL A 11 -1.01 12.67 3.28
CA VAL A 11 -2.20 12.73 4.16
C VAL A 11 -2.10 11.82 5.38
N GLY A 12 -1.04 11.01 5.47
CA GLY A 12 -0.83 10.07 6.57
C GLY A 12 -0.20 8.74 6.14
N GLU A 13 -0.14 7.81 7.07
CA GLU A 13 0.46 6.49 6.87
C GLU A 13 -0.62 5.43 6.60
N VAL A 14 -0.37 4.57 5.61
CA VAL A 14 -1.22 3.41 5.30
C VAL A 14 -0.43 2.13 5.56
N CYS A 15 -0.94 1.28 6.43
CA CYS A 15 -0.41 -0.06 6.70
C CYS A 15 -1.31 -1.13 6.09
N GLY A 16 -0.71 -2.16 5.49
CA GLY A 16 -1.46 -3.29 4.94
C GLY A 16 -0.59 -4.28 4.19
N VAL A 17 -1.20 -5.11 3.35
CA VAL A 17 -0.53 -6.07 2.48
C VAL A 17 -0.53 -5.56 1.04
N ALA A 18 0.64 -5.48 0.41
CA ALA A 18 0.76 -5.16 -1.00
C ALA A 18 0.21 -6.30 -1.86
N VAL A 19 -0.87 -6.04 -2.60
CA VAL A 19 -1.58 -7.03 -3.41
C VAL A 19 -0.99 -7.09 -4.82
N GLU A 20 -0.97 -5.95 -5.51
CA GLU A 20 -0.51 -5.81 -6.90
C GLU A 20 -0.09 -4.37 -7.21
N VAL A 21 0.56 -4.18 -8.36
CA VAL A 21 0.69 -2.86 -9.01
C VAL A 21 -0.21 -2.88 -10.24
N ARG A 22 -1.10 -1.90 -10.35
CA ARG A 22 -2.01 -1.75 -11.49
C ARG A 22 -1.29 -1.25 -12.73
N GLU A 23 -1.95 -1.35 -13.89
CA GLU A 23 -1.39 -0.92 -15.18
C GLU A 23 -1.02 0.57 -15.21
N ASP A 24 -1.69 1.39 -14.40
CA ASP A 24 -1.41 2.83 -14.23
C ASP A 24 -0.26 3.13 -13.24
N GLY A 25 0.38 2.08 -12.70
CA GLY A 25 1.47 2.18 -11.73
C GLY A 25 1.02 2.31 -10.27
N ALA A 26 -0.28 2.31 -9.96
CA ALA A 26 -0.75 2.40 -8.57
C ALA A 26 -0.47 1.12 -7.78
N LEU A 27 0.00 1.26 -6.54
CA LEU A 27 0.10 0.14 -5.61
C LEU A 27 -1.26 -0.12 -4.95
N LEU A 28 -1.76 -1.35 -5.09
CA LEU A 28 -2.95 -1.81 -4.38
C LEU A 28 -2.55 -2.41 -3.03
N VAL A 29 -3.07 -1.83 -1.95
CA VAL A 29 -2.83 -2.28 -0.57
C VAL A 29 -4.13 -2.73 0.07
N ARG A 30 -4.14 -3.94 0.64
CA ARG A 30 -5.25 -4.40 1.49
C ARG A 30 -4.94 -4.06 2.95
N THR A 31 -5.75 -3.20 3.56
CA THR A 31 -5.59 -2.80 4.97
C THR A 31 -5.96 -3.94 5.91
N GLU A 32 -5.62 -3.80 7.20
CA GLU A 32 -6.00 -4.77 8.24
C GLU A 32 -7.53 -4.88 8.41
N ALA A 33 -8.28 -3.82 8.07
CA ALA A 33 -9.75 -3.82 8.04
C ALA A 33 -10.33 -4.57 6.82
N GLY A 34 -9.48 -5.00 5.88
CA GLY A 34 -9.88 -5.69 4.65
C GLY A 34 -10.20 -4.77 3.47
N GLU A 35 -10.08 -3.46 3.65
CA GLU A 35 -10.32 -2.48 2.59
C GLU A 35 -9.17 -2.46 1.56
N LEU A 36 -9.50 -2.23 0.30
CA LEU A 36 -8.52 -2.09 -0.78
C LEU A 36 -8.30 -0.61 -1.10
N LEU A 37 -7.05 -0.15 -0.95
CA LEU A 37 -6.63 1.22 -1.23
C LEU A 37 -5.67 1.23 -2.42
N SER A 38 -5.91 2.14 -3.37
CA SER A 38 -5.05 2.37 -4.54
C SER A 38 -4.19 3.60 -4.29
N LEU A 39 -2.87 3.45 -4.29
CA LEU A 39 -1.93 4.51 -3.93
C LEU A 39 -1.00 4.81 -5.11
N HIS A 40 -1.05 6.04 -5.62
CA HIS A 40 -0.16 6.52 -6.69
C HIS A 40 1.08 7.25 -6.17
N ALA A 41 1.06 7.71 -4.93
CA ALA A 41 2.13 8.51 -4.33
C ALA A 41 2.37 8.08 -2.90
N GLY A 42 3.64 7.84 -2.57
CA GLY A 42 4.10 7.57 -1.23
C GLY A 42 5.37 6.73 -1.20
N ASP A 43 6.12 6.86 -0.12
CA ASP A 43 7.32 6.05 0.11
C ASP A 43 6.90 4.73 0.76
N VAL A 44 7.20 3.63 0.07
CA VAL A 44 6.86 2.27 0.52
C VAL A 44 8.05 1.66 1.23
N SER A 45 7.85 1.22 2.48
CA SER A 45 8.83 0.44 3.23
C SER A 45 8.26 -0.91 3.65
N LEU A 46 9.16 -1.90 3.73
CA LEU A 46 8.81 -3.23 4.23
C LEU A 46 8.67 -3.16 5.75
N ARG A 47 7.56 -3.69 6.27
CA ARG A 47 7.37 -3.87 7.70
C ARG A 47 7.96 -5.24 8.08
N LYS A 48 9.10 -5.23 8.77
CA LYS A 48 9.69 -6.44 9.37
C LYS A 48 9.00 -6.81 10.67
#